data_AF-A0A0C9YP59-F1
#
_entry.id   AF-A0A0C9YP59-F1
#
_cell.length_a   1.000
_cell.length_b   1.000
_cell.length_c   1.000
_cell.angle_alpha   90.00
_cell.angle_beta   90.00
_cell.angle_gamma   90.00
#
_symmetry.space_group_name_H-M   'P 1'
#
loop_
_entity.id
_entity.type
_entity.pdbx_description
1 polymer ?
#
loop_
_entity_poly.entity_id
_entity_poly.type
_entity_poly.pdbx_seq_one_letter_code
_entity_poly.pdbx_strand_id
1 'polypeptide(L)'
;MSLDHPCGQKFQLKELQEMVANDQNMQNLDKDMKQKYLRELKESHNSSHDVQATLKKIYGELQALAYRTGIYACLFVTRSHVYDMHTATWFGTDNIMDFWEDHMKLSPDYIIKQLELWACNEEKNIEACDLLENMQKQAKNGLDSGFVSITKHLHQEKPIHL
;
A
#
# COMPACT_ATOMS: atom_id res chain seq x y z
N MET A 1 -3.59 32.20 -16.50
CA MET A 1 -5.04 32.13 -16.24
C MET A 1 -5.38 30.64 -16.19
N SER A 2 -5.41 30.03 -15.00
CA SER A 2 -5.66 28.58 -14.90
C SER A 2 -7.12 28.33 -15.20
N LEU A 3 -7.40 27.46 -16.18
CA LEU A 3 -8.71 26.85 -16.31
C LEU A 3 -8.85 25.86 -15.16
N ASP A 4 -9.54 26.28 -14.09
CA ASP A 4 -9.98 25.41 -13.02
C ASP A 4 -10.86 24.31 -13.61
N HIS A 5 -10.28 23.13 -13.78
CA HIS A 5 -11.03 21.94 -14.14
C HIS A 5 -11.84 21.46 -12.92
N PRO A 6 -13.07 20.96 -13.13
CA PRO A 6 -13.85 20.39 -12.05
C PRO A 6 -13.07 19.26 -11.37
N CYS A 7 -13.10 19.26 -10.03
CA CYS A 7 -12.37 18.33 -9.19
C CYS A 7 -12.64 16.87 -9.63
N GLY A 8 -11.59 16.15 -10.04
CA GLY A 8 -11.67 14.74 -10.43
C GLY A 8 -11.50 14.44 -11.92
N GLN A 9 -11.43 15.46 -12.79
CA GLN A 9 -11.16 15.25 -14.22
C GLN A 9 -9.64 15.14 -14.48
N LYS A 10 -9.20 14.01 -15.05
CA LYS A 10 -7.79 13.78 -15.40
C LYS A 10 -7.48 14.46 -16.73
N PHE A 11 -6.37 15.19 -16.78
CA PHE A 11 -5.84 15.73 -18.03
C PHE A 11 -5.45 14.61 -19.00
N GLN A 12 -5.79 14.78 -20.27
CA GLN A 12 -5.30 13.91 -21.32
C GLN A 12 -3.82 14.19 -21.59
N LEU A 13 -3.10 13.19 -22.10
CA LEU A 13 -1.66 13.32 -22.36
C LEU A 13 -1.31 14.53 -23.25
N LYS A 14 -2.16 14.84 -24.23
CA LYS A 14 -2.00 16.02 -25.10
C LYS A 14 -2.10 17.34 -24.33
N GLU A 15 -3.03 17.43 -23.39
CA GLU A 15 -3.22 18.62 -22.56
C GLU A 15 -2.04 18.81 -21.59
N LEU A 16 -1.54 17.71 -21.00
CA LEU A 16 -0.33 17.74 -20.19
C LEU A 16 0.90 18.17 -21.00
N GLN A 17 1.03 17.66 -22.23
CA GLN A 17 2.11 18.06 -23.14
C GLN A 17 2.03 19.53 -23.53
N GLU A 18 0.83 20.05 -23.80
CA GLU A 18 0.61 21.48 -24.07
C GLU A 18 0.88 22.35 -22.83
N MET A 19 0.48 21.90 -21.64
CA MET A 19 0.78 22.62 -20.39
C MET A 19 2.29 22.69 -20.15
N VAL A 20 3.01 21.58 -20.31
CA VAL A 20 4.47 21.55 -20.17
C VAL A 20 5.15 22.38 -21.27
N ALA A 21 4.64 22.35 -22.50
CA ALA A 21 5.16 23.14 -23.60
C ALA A 21 4.97 24.65 -23.39
N ASN A 22 3.90 25.06 -22.71
CA ASN A 22 3.61 26.46 -22.39
C ASN A 22 4.19 26.92 -21.04
N ASP A 23 4.78 26.02 -20.25
CA ASP A 23 5.42 26.35 -18.98
C ASP A 23 6.77 27.02 -19.23
N GLN A 24 6.85 28.31 -18.86
CA GLN A 24 8.02 29.16 -19.05
C GLN A 24 9.27 28.65 -18.31
N ASN A 25 9.10 27.87 -17.24
CA ASN A 25 10.18 27.21 -16.50
C ASN A 25 10.70 25.95 -17.23
N MET A 26 9.87 25.31 -18.06
CA MET A 26 10.20 24.10 -18.80
C MET A 26 10.75 24.39 -20.21
N GLN A 27 10.51 25.59 -20.76
CA GLN A 27 10.97 25.98 -22.10
C GLN A 27 12.50 26.19 -22.21
N ASN A 28 13.16 26.58 -21.11
CA ASN A 28 14.59 26.89 -21.09
C ASN A 28 15.36 25.98 -20.13
N LEU A 29 15.07 24.68 -20.16
CA LEU A 29 15.80 23.70 -19.39
C LEU A 29 17.24 23.61 -19.89
N ASP A 30 18.17 24.06 -19.05
CA ASP A 30 19.58 23.81 -19.25
C ASP A 30 19.86 22.29 -19.30
N LYS A 31 20.94 21.92 -19.99
CA LYS A 31 21.31 20.53 -20.27
C LYS A 31 21.43 19.69 -18.99
N ASP A 32 21.91 20.28 -17.91
CA ASP A 32 22.06 19.62 -16.61
C ASP A 32 20.70 19.36 -15.94
N MET A 33 19.76 20.29 -16.00
CA MET A 33 18.39 20.08 -15.48
C MET A 33 17.65 19.01 -16.28
N LYS A 34 17.80 18.99 -17.61
CA LYS A 34 17.24 17.93 -18.44
C LYS A 34 17.80 16.55 -18.10
N GLN A 35 19.11 16.45 -17.87
CA GLN A 35 19.73 15.20 -17.43
C GLN A 35 19.30 14.78 -16.03
N LYS A 36 19.09 15.73 -15.12
CA LYS A 36 18.55 15.48 -13.79
C LYS A 36 17.15 14.84 -13.86
N TYR A 37 16.21 15.44 -14.61
CA TYR A 37 14.87 14.88 -14.76
C TYR A 37 14.86 13.49 -15.42
N LEU A 38 15.71 13.26 -16.43
CA LEU A 38 15.85 11.94 -17.04
C LEU A 38 16.39 10.90 -16.06
N ARG A 39 17.30 11.29 -15.16
CA ARG A 39 17.82 10.41 -14.11
C ARG A 39 16.74 10.06 -13.11
N GLU A 40 16.02 11.06 -12.61
CA GLU A 40 14.91 10.87 -11.66
C GLU A 40 13.82 9.96 -12.24
N LEU A 41 13.45 10.14 -13.51
CA LEU A 41 12.50 9.26 -14.21
C LEU A 41 13.01 7.82 -14.30
N LYS A 42 14.30 7.63 -14.60
CA LYS A 42 14.91 6.31 -14.71
C LYS A 42 15.01 5.62 -13.35
N GLU A 43 15.34 6.36 -12.29
CA GLU A 43 15.37 5.88 -10.91
C GLU A 43 13.98 5.45 -10.45
N SER A 44 12.96 6.29 -10.66
CA SER A 44 11.56 5.94 -10.37
C SER A 44 11.11 4.67 -11.10
N HIS A 45 11.47 4.52 -12.38
CA HIS A 45 11.14 3.33 -13.14
C HIS A 45 11.81 2.07 -12.57
N ASN A 46 13.09 2.16 -12.21
CA ASN A 46 13.82 1.05 -11.60
C ASN A 46 13.24 0.68 -10.23
N SER A 47 12.86 1.65 -9.40
CA SER A 47 12.20 1.42 -8.11
C SER A 47 10.86 0.71 -8.27
N SER A 48 10.05 1.09 -9.27
CA SER A 48 8.79 0.40 -9.54
C SER A 48 8.98 -1.05 -9.98
N HIS A 49 10.02 -1.35 -10.76
CA HIS A 49 10.35 -2.74 -11.13
C HIS A 49 10.80 -3.57 -9.94
N ASP A 50 11.59 -2.97 -9.04
CA ASP A 50 12.07 -3.63 -7.83
C ASP A 50 10.92 -4.01 -6.88
N VAL A 51 9.95 -3.10 -6.70
CA VAL A 51 8.72 -3.39 -5.93
C VAL A 51 7.99 -4.60 -6.53
N GLN A 52 7.77 -4.62 -7.84
CA GLN A 52 7.05 -5.73 -8.49
C GLN A 52 7.82 -7.07 -8.39
N ALA A 53 9.13 -7.05 -8.57
CA ALA A 53 9.98 -8.23 -8.42
C ALA A 53 9.92 -8.77 -6.98
N THR A 54 10.00 -7.88 -5.99
CA THR A 54 9.93 -8.21 -4.57
C THR A 54 8.56 -8.77 -4.19
N LEU A 55 7.47 -8.14 -4.64
CA LEU A 55 6.11 -8.62 -4.40
C LEU A 55 5.90 -10.02 -4.98
N LYS A 56 6.39 -10.26 -6.20
CA LYS A 56 6.31 -11.60 -6.81
C LYS A 56 7.02 -12.66 -5.98
N LYS A 57 8.17 -12.33 -5.37
CA LYS A 57 8.87 -13.24 -4.45
C LYS A 57 8.03 -13.53 -3.21
N ILE A 58 7.47 -12.49 -2.58
CA ILE A 58 6.62 -12.62 -1.38
C ILE A 58 5.38 -13.48 -1.69
N TYR A 59 4.74 -13.28 -2.84
CA TYR A 59 3.60 -14.10 -3.25
C TYR A 59 3.97 -15.58 -3.35
N GLY A 60 5.13 -15.88 -3.95
CA GLY A 60 5.66 -17.24 -4.03
C GLY A 60 5.91 -17.87 -2.66
N GLU A 61 6.47 -17.10 -1.72
CA GLU A 61 6.72 -17.57 -0.35
C GLU A 61 5.42 -17.83 0.42
N LEU A 62 4.45 -16.91 0.35
CA LEU A 62 3.13 -17.08 0.98
C LEU A 62 2.38 -18.28 0.40
N GLN A 63 2.38 -18.44 -0.93
CA GLN A 63 1.75 -19.57 -1.60
C GLN A 63 2.41 -20.90 -1.20
N ALA A 64 3.75 -20.96 -1.16
CA ALA A 64 4.48 -22.15 -0.75
C ALA A 64 4.25 -22.49 0.74
N LEU A 65 4.08 -21.47 1.59
CA LEU A 65 3.75 -21.67 2.99
C LEU A 65 2.32 -22.21 3.14
N ALA A 66 1.34 -21.61 2.47
CA ALA A 66 -0.04 -22.10 2.43
C ALA A 66 -0.11 -23.55 1.97
N TYR A 67 0.59 -23.90 0.88
CA TYR A 67 0.63 -25.27 0.38
C TYR A 67 1.17 -26.28 1.41
N ARG A 68 2.22 -25.91 2.16
CA ARG A 68 2.88 -26.83 3.11
C ARG A 68 2.15 -26.96 4.45
N THR A 69 1.38 -25.96 4.84
CA THR A 69 0.84 -25.85 6.22
C THR A 69 -0.66 -25.71 6.28
N GLY A 70 -1.32 -25.44 5.15
CA GLY A 70 -2.75 -25.16 5.08
C GLY A 70 -3.15 -23.80 5.65
N ILE A 71 -2.20 -22.87 5.84
CA ILE A 71 -2.54 -21.52 6.30
C ILE A 71 -3.29 -20.75 5.21
N TYR A 72 -4.12 -19.81 5.67
CA TYR A 72 -4.71 -18.78 4.84
C TYR A 72 -4.02 -17.45 5.12
N ALA A 73 -3.52 -16.80 4.07
CA ALA A 73 -2.86 -15.50 4.15
C ALA A 73 -3.41 -14.57 3.06
N CYS A 74 -3.54 -13.29 3.41
CA CYS A 74 -3.83 -12.22 2.45
C CYS A 74 -2.85 -11.08 2.66
N LEU A 75 -2.52 -10.38 1.57
CA LEU A 75 -1.60 -9.26 1.55
C LEU A 75 -2.21 -8.13 0.72
N PHE A 76 -2.26 -6.93 1.30
CA PHE A 76 -2.67 -5.71 0.62
C PHE A 76 -1.47 -4.76 0.55
N VAL A 77 -1.19 -4.23 -0.63
CA VAL A 77 -0.02 -3.38 -0.88
C VAL A 77 -0.47 -2.14 -1.62
N THR A 78 -0.31 -0.99 -1.00
CA THR A 78 -0.60 0.31 -1.60
C THR A 78 0.65 1.16 -1.70
N ARG A 79 0.58 2.26 -2.45
CA ARG A 79 1.52 3.35 -2.36
C ARG A 79 1.26 4.23 -1.16
N SER A 80 2.33 4.80 -0.63
CA SER A 80 2.29 5.80 0.43
C SER A 80 2.09 7.20 -0.14
N HIS A 81 2.55 7.45 -1.37
CA HIS A 81 2.43 8.77 -1.97
C HIS A 81 1.72 8.74 -3.32
N VAL A 82 0.96 9.80 -3.63
CA VAL A 82 0.17 9.91 -4.88
C VAL A 82 1.05 9.92 -6.14
N TYR A 83 2.33 10.30 -6.00
CA TYR A 83 3.32 10.30 -7.08
C TYR A 83 4.05 8.98 -7.27
N ASP A 84 3.89 8.02 -6.36
CA ASP A 84 4.48 6.70 -6.56
C ASP A 84 3.80 6.01 -7.74
N MET A 85 4.61 5.42 -8.60
CA MET A 85 4.16 4.85 -9.86
C MET A 85 3.63 3.41 -9.73
N HIS A 86 3.76 2.75 -8.58
CA HIS A 86 3.22 1.41 -8.42
C HIS A 86 1.71 1.44 -8.16
N THR A 87 1.02 0.52 -8.81
CA THR A 87 -0.42 0.33 -8.61
C THR A 87 -0.66 -0.43 -7.31
N ALA A 88 -1.62 0.02 -6.52
CA ALA A 88 -2.09 -0.72 -5.37
C ALA A 88 -2.61 -2.10 -5.80
N THR A 89 -2.29 -3.14 -5.04
CA THR A 89 -2.57 -4.53 -5.39
C THR A 89 -2.81 -5.37 -4.15
N TRP A 90 -3.45 -6.52 -4.34
CA TRP A 90 -3.69 -7.49 -3.29
C TRP A 90 -3.35 -8.90 -3.77
N PHE A 91 -3.04 -9.77 -2.81
CA PHE A 91 -2.78 -11.19 -3.02
C PHE A 91 -3.48 -12.00 -1.93
N GLY A 92 -4.02 -13.15 -2.31
CA GLY A 92 -4.66 -14.08 -1.40
C GLY A 92 -4.22 -15.51 -1.71
N THR A 93 -3.97 -16.29 -0.67
CA THR A 93 -3.76 -17.73 -0.80
C THR A 93 -5.10 -18.45 -0.90
N ASP A 94 -5.17 -19.47 -1.75
CA ASP A 94 -6.38 -20.28 -1.93
C ASP A 94 -7.61 -19.39 -2.17
N ASN A 95 -8.73 -19.69 -1.51
CA ASN A 95 -9.98 -18.93 -1.62
C ASN A 95 -10.17 -17.92 -0.47
N ILE A 96 -9.10 -17.39 0.13
CA ILE A 96 -9.21 -16.38 1.21
C ILE A 96 -9.94 -15.10 0.78
N MET A 97 -10.02 -14.83 -0.53
CA MET A 97 -10.75 -13.67 -1.05
C MET A 97 -12.27 -13.87 -0.96
N ASP A 98 -12.74 -15.11 -1.05
CA ASP A 98 -14.14 -15.45 -0.80
C ASP A 98 -14.52 -15.14 0.64
N PHE A 99 -13.60 -15.28 1.61
CA PHE A 99 -13.89 -14.84 2.99
C PHE A 99 -14.21 -13.34 3.07
N TRP A 100 -13.45 -12.51 2.38
CA TRP A 100 -13.71 -11.06 2.36
C TRP A 100 -15.07 -10.75 1.72
N GLU A 101 -15.39 -11.40 0.60
CA GLU A 101 -16.64 -11.15 -0.12
C GLU A 101 -17.86 -11.77 0.57
N ASP A 102 -17.78 -13.03 0.98
CA ASP A 102 -18.90 -13.79 1.50
C ASP A 102 -19.16 -13.52 2.98
N HIS A 103 -18.13 -13.38 3.79
CA HIS A 103 -18.29 -13.17 5.24
C HIS A 103 -18.21 -11.71 5.63
N MET A 104 -17.24 -10.97 5.10
CA MET A 104 -17.08 -9.55 5.43
C MET A 104 -17.94 -8.63 4.57
N LYS A 105 -18.49 -9.13 3.45
CA LYS A 105 -19.26 -8.33 2.47
C LYS A 105 -18.46 -7.15 1.92
N LEU A 106 -17.14 -7.33 1.79
CA LEU A 106 -16.20 -6.35 1.27
C LEU A 106 -15.42 -6.96 0.13
N SER A 107 -15.40 -6.29 -1.03
CA SER A 107 -14.50 -6.72 -2.10
C SER A 107 -13.06 -6.35 -1.76
N PRO A 108 -12.07 -7.20 -2.11
CA PRO A 108 -10.65 -6.87 -1.96
C PRO A 108 -10.27 -5.54 -2.64
N ASP A 109 -10.90 -5.24 -3.79
CA ASP A 109 -10.73 -3.97 -4.51
C ASP A 109 -11.25 -2.75 -3.74
N TYR A 110 -12.31 -2.92 -2.94
CA TYR A 110 -12.76 -1.86 -2.06
C TYR A 110 -11.78 -1.65 -0.91
N ILE A 111 -11.31 -2.73 -0.29
CA ILE A 111 -10.34 -2.69 0.82
C ILE A 111 -9.06 -1.99 0.38
N ILE A 112 -8.49 -2.36 -0.78
CA ILE A 112 -7.24 -1.76 -1.26
C ILE A 112 -7.39 -0.27 -1.56
N LYS A 113 -8.55 0.17 -2.07
CA LYS A 113 -8.83 1.60 -2.29
C LYS A 113 -8.94 2.36 -0.98
N GLN A 114 -9.60 1.81 0.03
CA GLN A 114 -9.67 2.45 1.35
C GLN A 114 -8.28 2.54 2.00
N LEU A 115 -7.47 1.49 1.86
CA LEU A 115 -6.10 1.48 2.34
C LEU A 115 -5.24 2.53 1.62
N GLU A 116 -5.38 2.66 0.30
CA GLU A 116 -4.69 3.69 -0.49
C GLU A 116 -5.12 5.10 -0.09
N LEU A 117 -6.42 5.35 0.06
CA LEU A 117 -6.94 6.63 0.52
C LEU A 117 -6.41 6.99 1.91
N TRP A 118 -6.37 6.02 2.83
CA TRP A 118 -5.81 6.22 4.16
C TRP A 118 -4.30 6.53 4.07
N ALA A 119 -3.53 5.73 3.34
CA ALA A 119 -2.09 5.87 3.23
C ALA A 119 -1.66 7.18 2.54
N CYS A 120 -2.40 7.64 1.53
CA CYS A 120 -2.10 8.89 0.83
C CYS A 120 -2.61 10.14 1.58
N ASN A 121 -3.66 10.03 2.41
CA ASN A 121 -4.21 11.18 3.14
C ASN A 121 -3.56 11.36 4.52
N GLU A 122 -3.16 10.28 5.20
CA GLU A 122 -2.29 10.40 6.35
C GLU A 122 -0.87 10.65 5.84
N GLU A 123 -0.47 11.93 5.72
CA GLU A 123 0.92 12.39 5.45
C GLU A 123 1.93 11.97 6.55
N LYS A 124 1.71 10.84 7.22
CA LYS A 124 2.67 10.19 8.08
C LYS A 124 3.56 9.35 7.20
N ASN A 125 4.57 10.02 6.64
CA ASN A 125 5.71 9.38 5.99
C ASN A 125 6.18 8.16 6.78
N ILE A 126 6.74 7.17 6.09
CA ILE A 126 7.44 6.02 6.69
C ILE A 126 8.47 6.50 7.74
N GLU A 127 8.99 7.72 7.61
CA GLU A 127 9.87 8.40 8.57
C GLU A 127 9.22 8.73 9.93
N ALA A 128 7.89 8.90 10.01
CA ALA A 128 7.18 9.13 11.27
C ALA A 128 6.99 7.85 12.10
N CYS A 129 7.23 6.66 11.52
CA CYS A 129 7.19 5.39 12.26
C CYS A 129 8.27 5.29 13.33
N ASP A 130 9.38 6.03 13.20
CA ASP A 130 10.49 6.02 14.16
C ASP A 130 10.31 7.01 15.32
N LEU A 131 9.19 7.75 15.37
CA LEU A 131 8.84 8.53 16.57
C LEU A 131 8.48 7.57 17.70
N LEU A 132 9.14 7.75 18.85
CA LEU A 132 8.99 6.93 20.06
C LEU A 132 7.52 6.67 20.45
N GLU A 133 6.64 7.66 20.26
CA GLU A 133 5.20 7.54 20.52
C GLU A 133 4.50 6.51 19.61
N ASN A 134 4.87 6.43 18.33
CA ASN A 134 4.31 5.46 17.40
C ASN A 134 4.82 4.04 17.70
N MET A 135 6.09 3.90 18.08
CA MET A 135 6.65 2.62 18.56
C MET A 135 5.99 2.16 19.86
N GLN A 136 5.76 3.08 20.82
CA GLN A 136 5.05 2.77 22.07
C GLN A 136 3.60 2.35 21.81
N LYS A 137 2.92 2.99 20.87
CA LYS A 137 1.56 2.63 20.46
C LYS A 137 1.53 1.25 19.80
N GLN A 138 2.49 0.92 18.93
CA GLN A 138 2.60 -0.41 18.33
C GLN A 138 2.91 -1.49 19.37
N ALA A 139 3.85 -1.24 20.28
CA ALA A 139 4.17 -2.17 21.37
C ALA A 139 2.98 -2.41 22.30
N LYS A 140 2.23 -1.35 22.64
CA LYS A 140 1.00 -1.46 23.43
C LYS A 140 -0.06 -2.30 22.73
N ASN A 141 -0.32 -2.05 21.44
CA ASN A 141 -1.29 -2.83 20.67
C ASN A 141 -0.88 -4.31 20.52
N GLY A 142 0.42 -4.58 20.36
CA GLY A 142 0.98 -5.94 20.35
C GLY A 142 0.77 -6.66 21.69
N LEU A 143 0.97 -5.98 22.81
CA LEU A 143 0.70 -6.52 24.15
C LEU A 143 -0.80 -6.78 24.34
N ASP A 144 -1.66 -5.82 24.03
CA ASP A 144 -3.11 -5.93 24.23
C ASP A 144 -3.71 -7.08 23.40
N SER A 145 -3.24 -7.29 22.16
CA SER A 145 -3.67 -8.44 21.33
C SER A 145 -3.17 -9.79 21.87
N GLY A 146 -1.98 -9.84 22.46
CA GLY A 146 -1.48 -11.01 23.19
C GLY A 146 -2.30 -11.33 24.44
N PHE A 147 -2.66 -10.30 25.22
CA PHE A 147 -3.48 -10.47 26.43
C PHE A 147 -4.90 -10.93 26.12
N VAL A 148 -5.53 -10.43 25.07
CA VAL A 148 -6.86 -10.91 24.63
C VAL A 148 -6.80 -12.40 24.24
N SER A 149 -5.70 -12.86 23.67
CA SER A 149 -5.49 -14.27 23.30
C SER A 149 -5.31 -15.17 24.54
N ILE A 150 -4.58 -14.71 25.56
CA ILE A 150 -4.37 -15.46 26.83
C ILE A 150 -5.66 -15.52 27.65
N THR A 151 -6.43 -14.43 27.70
CA THR A 151 -7.66 -14.35 28.50
C THR A 151 -8.78 -15.23 27.93
N LYS A 152 -8.81 -15.43 26.60
CA LYS A 152 -9.71 -16.40 25.94
C LYS A 152 -9.31 -17.84 26.22
N HIS A 153 -8.01 -18.14 26.30
CA HIS A 153 -7.52 -19.49 26.63
C HIS A 153 -7.86 -19.88 28.07
N LEU A 154 -7.83 -18.94 29.02
CA LEU A 154 -8.15 -19.18 30.44
C LEU A 154 -9.66 -19.35 30.70
N HIS A 155 -10.53 -18.81 29.83
CA HIS A 155 -12.00 -18.99 29.97
C HIS A 155 -12.52 -20.30 29.37
N GLN A 156 -11.72 -21.03 28.60
CA GLN A 156 -12.10 -22.34 28.04
C GLN A 156 -11.69 -23.52 28.92
N GLU A 157 -10.95 -23.30 30.00
CA GLU A 157 -10.63 -24.35 30.96
C GLU A 157 -11.55 -24.31 32.20
N LYS A 158 -12.48 -25.28 32.23
CA LYS A 158 -13.06 -26.03 33.38
C LYS A 158 -14.54 -25.76 33.75
N PRO A 159 -15.29 -26.79 34.24
CA PRO A 159 -14.80 -27.97 34.98
C PRO A 159 -15.20 -29.35 34.44
N ILE A 160 -14.31 -30.29 34.69
CA ILE A 160 -14.57 -31.73 34.71
C ILE A 160 -15.60 -31.98 35.82
N HIS A 161 -16.79 -32.45 35.46
CA HIS A 161 -17.73 -33.02 36.42
C HIS A 161 -17.30 -34.46 36.72
N LEU A 162 -17.12 -34.74 38.02
CA LEU A 162 -16.90 -36.07 38.60
C LEU A 162 -18.01 -37.06 38.22
#